data_AF-A0A8H7N6S9-F1
#
_entry.id   AF-A0A8H7N6S9-F1
#
_cell.length_a   1.000
_cell.length_b   1.000
_cell.length_c   1.000
_cell.angle_alpha   90.00
_cell.angle_beta   90.00
_cell.angle_gamma   90.00
#
_symmetry.space_group_name_H-M   'P 1'
#
loop_
_entity.id
_entity.type
_entity.pdbx_description
1 polymer ?
#
loop_
_entity_poly.entity_id
_entity_poly.type
_entity_poly.pdbx_seq_one_letter_code
_entity_poly.pdbx_strand_id
1 'polypeptide(L)'
;MEPCGHGSVDAYSRSSECDPEGQPASPVGAIARNGFRAPNRLVDVISAAHRHREEILKLKLAVKAGEAWVKERDTVGMMIRRWDHFGSWKLQVLSALLVDAMEQLEEWKEQSTKEQDDFLRDWQNLLDHLVELDVVDAPNIKRLVDGRALSKALGIKPGVWTGKALDVCMGWQLRNPNETDIAGAVEEVRKKKDELGIPI
;
A
#
# COMPACT_ATOMS: atom_id res chain seq x y z
N MET A 1 -22.69 -56.08 0.12
CA MET A 1 -21.26 -55.90 0.43
C MET A 1 -20.66 -55.17 -0.77
N GLU A 2 -20.52 -53.86 -0.68
CA GLU A 2 -19.65 -53.10 -1.59
C GLU A 2 -18.18 -53.44 -1.28
N PRO A 3 -17.25 -53.03 -2.17
CA PRO A 3 -16.59 -51.76 -1.87
C PRO A 3 -16.44 -50.83 -3.09
N CYS A 4 -16.80 -49.56 -2.89
CA CYS A 4 -16.30 -48.42 -3.66
C CYS A 4 -14.80 -48.21 -3.43
N GLY A 5 -14.04 -47.94 -4.50
CA GLY A 5 -12.63 -47.61 -4.45
C GLY A 5 -12.31 -46.26 -5.08
N HIS A 6 -11.80 -45.36 -4.24
CA HIS A 6 -10.86 -44.26 -4.53
C HIS A 6 -11.30 -43.13 -5.47
N GLY A 7 -12.08 -42.19 -4.92
CA GLY A 7 -12.06 -40.80 -5.35
C GLY A 7 -10.81 -40.09 -4.79
N SER A 8 -10.06 -39.46 -5.67
CA SER A 8 -8.80 -38.73 -5.42
C SER A 8 -8.96 -37.64 -4.36
N VAL A 9 -8.15 -37.72 -3.30
CA VAL A 9 -8.11 -36.78 -2.16
C VAL A 9 -7.19 -35.57 -2.44
N ASP A 10 -6.47 -35.58 -3.57
CA ASP A 10 -5.38 -34.63 -3.82
C ASP A 10 -5.81 -33.29 -4.46
N ALA A 11 -7.04 -33.21 -4.96
CA ALA A 11 -7.52 -32.00 -5.63
C ALA A 11 -7.99 -30.89 -4.66
N TYR A 12 -8.39 -31.25 -3.44
CA TYR A 12 -8.90 -30.30 -2.45
C TYR A 12 -7.78 -29.65 -1.62
N SER A 13 -6.64 -30.32 -1.48
CA SER A 13 -5.50 -29.80 -0.72
C SER A 13 -4.67 -28.78 -1.51
N ARG A 14 -4.69 -28.84 -2.84
CA ARG A 14 -3.85 -27.98 -3.70
C ARG A 14 -4.46 -26.59 -3.94
N SER A 15 -5.75 -26.42 -3.67
CA SER A 15 -6.47 -25.15 -3.80
C SER A 15 -6.38 -24.24 -2.57
N SER A 16 -5.86 -24.74 -1.44
CA SER A 16 -5.75 -23.98 -0.19
C SER A 16 -4.44 -23.18 -0.04
N GLU A 17 -3.43 -23.49 -0.86
CA GLU A 17 -2.08 -22.90 -0.75
C GLU A 17 -1.89 -21.66 -1.63
N CYS A 18 -2.81 -21.36 -2.54
CA CYS A 18 -2.68 -20.26 -3.49
C CYS A 18 -3.75 -19.18 -3.29
N ASP A 19 -3.36 -17.92 -3.50
CA ASP A 19 -4.25 -16.76 -3.64
C ASP A 19 -5.05 -16.85 -4.96
N PRO A 20 -6.14 -16.09 -5.15
CA PRO A 20 -6.97 -16.15 -6.37
C PRO A 20 -6.21 -15.92 -7.69
N GLU A 21 -5.00 -15.36 -7.63
CA GLU A 21 -4.09 -15.17 -8.77
C GLU A 21 -3.05 -16.30 -8.95
N GLY A 22 -3.12 -17.37 -8.15
CA GLY A 22 -2.25 -18.55 -8.28
C GLY A 22 -0.87 -18.43 -7.60
N GLN A 23 -0.63 -17.36 -6.84
CA GLN A 23 0.59 -17.19 -6.04
C GLN A 23 0.48 -17.86 -4.67
N PRO A 24 1.59 -18.38 -4.10
CA PRO A 24 1.56 -18.97 -2.77
C PRO A 24 1.10 -17.94 -1.74
N ALA A 25 0.08 -18.33 -0.98
CA ALA A 25 -0.50 -17.56 0.10
C ALA A 25 0.57 -17.11 1.09
N SER A 26 0.50 -15.87 1.56
CA SER A 26 1.31 -15.49 2.72
C SER A 26 0.94 -16.38 3.93
N PRO A 27 1.89 -16.73 4.82
CA PRO A 27 1.59 -17.53 6.01
C PRO A 27 0.43 -16.95 6.85
N VAL A 28 0.36 -15.62 6.94
CA VAL A 28 -0.73 -14.89 7.59
C VAL A 28 -2.06 -15.08 6.85
N GLY A 29 -2.05 -15.00 5.52
CA GLY A 29 -3.24 -15.22 4.70
C GLY A 29 -3.75 -16.67 4.74
N ALA A 30 -2.85 -17.65 4.85
CA ALA A 30 -3.20 -19.05 5.06
C ALA A 30 -3.85 -19.27 6.45
N ILE A 31 -3.28 -18.68 7.51
CA ILE A 31 -3.85 -18.75 8.87
C ILE A 31 -5.24 -18.09 8.92
N ALA A 32 -5.42 -16.92 8.29
CA ALA A 32 -6.71 -16.23 8.27
C ALA A 32 -7.79 -17.05 7.55
N ARG A 33 -7.48 -17.63 6.38
CA ARG A 33 -8.41 -18.48 5.63
C ARG A 33 -8.77 -19.75 6.38
N ASN A 34 -7.76 -20.45 6.88
CA ASN A 34 -7.95 -21.78 7.46
C ASN A 34 -8.49 -21.71 8.90
N GLY A 35 -8.14 -20.67 9.67
CA GLY A 35 -8.57 -20.49 11.05
C GLY A 35 -9.95 -19.85 11.21
N PHE A 36 -10.27 -18.85 10.37
CA PHE A 36 -11.50 -18.06 10.52
C PHE A 36 -12.51 -18.21 9.38
N ARG A 37 -12.22 -19.02 8.34
CA ARG A 37 -13.00 -19.05 7.08
C ARG A 37 -13.26 -17.64 6.52
N ALA A 38 -12.25 -16.77 6.66
CA ALA A 38 -12.33 -15.39 6.24
C ALA A 38 -12.61 -15.27 4.73
N PRO A 39 -13.52 -14.39 4.28
CA PRO A 39 -13.68 -14.07 2.86
C PRO A 39 -12.36 -13.52 2.29
N ASN A 40 -12.06 -13.78 1.01
CA ASN A 40 -10.81 -13.36 0.36
C ASN A 40 -10.44 -11.90 0.62
N ARG A 41 -11.42 -10.98 0.56
CA ARG A 41 -11.19 -9.55 0.85
C ARG A 41 -10.65 -9.28 2.26
N LEU A 42 -11.08 -10.05 3.26
CA LEU A 42 -10.59 -9.90 4.64
C LEU A 42 -9.17 -10.46 4.77
N VAL A 43 -8.86 -11.52 4.03
CA VAL A 43 -7.52 -12.13 3.97
C VAL A 43 -6.51 -11.16 3.32
N ASP A 44 -6.91 -10.48 2.26
CA ASP A 44 -6.10 -9.47 1.57
C ASP A 44 -5.78 -8.30 2.50
N VAL A 45 -6.80 -7.76 3.19
CA VAL A 45 -6.62 -6.65 4.15
C VAL A 45 -5.70 -7.04 5.31
N ILE A 46 -5.87 -8.23 5.90
CA ILE A 46 -5.01 -8.70 7.00
C ILE A 46 -3.58 -8.89 6.51
N SER A 47 -3.40 -9.51 5.34
CA SER A 47 -2.07 -9.73 4.76
C SER A 47 -1.38 -8.40 4.44
N ALA A 48 -2.11 -7.43 3.89
CA ALA A 48 -1.61 -6.10 3.60
C ALA A 48 -1.24 -5.32 4.87
N ALA A 49 -2.12 -5.34 5.89
CA ALA A 49 -1.87 -4.70 7.17
C ALA A 49 -0.60 -5.26 7.84
N HIS A 50 -0.42 -6.58 7.80
CA HIS A 50 0.80 -7.19 8.33
C HIS A 50 2.05 -6.77 7.53
N ARG A 51 1.99 -6.80 6.19
CA ARG A 51 3.10 -6.46 5.28
C ARG A 51 3.53 -5.01 5.41
N HIS A 52 2.58 -4.08 5.50
CA HIS A 52 2.86 -2.64 5.52
C HIS A 52 3.08 -2.08 6.93
N ARG A 53 2.87 -2.88 7.99
CA ARG A 53 3.01 -2.42 9.39
C ARG A 53 4.32 -1.72 9.66
N GLU A 54 5.45 -2.33 9.28
CA GLU A 54 6.77 -1.75 9.51
C GLU A 54 6.94 -0.41 8.78
N GLU A 55 6.39 -0.29 7.58
CA GLU A 55 6.47 0.93 6.78
C GLU A 55 5.60 2.04 7.37
N ILE A 56 4.40 1.71 7.86
CA ILE A 56 3.52 2.64 8.58
C ILE A 56 4.19 3.15 9.86
N LEU A 57 4.82 2.27 10.64
CA LEU A 57 5.55 2.66 11.85
C LEU A 57 6.76 3.55 11.53
N LYS A 58 7.50 3.24 10.47
CA LYS A 58 8.60 4.12 9.99
C LYS A 58 8.09 5.50 9.63
N LEU A 59 6.96 5.61 8.92
CA LEU A 59 6.35 6.91 8.62
C LEU A 59 5.94 7.66 9.89
N LYS A 60 5.29 6.97 10.86
CA LYS A 60 4.94 7.57 12.17
C LYS A 60 6.16 8.16 12.86
N LEU A 61 7.24 7.39 12.96
CA LEU A 61 8.48 7.82 13.62
C LEU A 61 9.17 8.96 12.88
N ALA A 62 9.20 8.94 11.55
CA ALA A 62 9.78 10.00 10.74
C ALA A 62 8.99 11.31 10.83
N VAL A 63 7.65 11.24 10.91
CA VAL A 63 6.79 12.41 11.17
C VAL A 63 7.10 12.98 12.55
N LYS A 64 7.18 12.13 13.58
CA LYS A 64 7.56 12.56 14.94
C LYS A 64 8.95 13.20 14.97
N ALA A 65 9.90 12.67 14.22
CA ALA A 65 11.26 13.20 14.12
C ALA A 65 11.37 14.45 13.22
N GLY A 66 10.32 14.81 12.49
CA GLY A 66 10.32 15.96 11.58
C GLY A 66 11.23 15.78 10.37
N GLU A 67 11.41 14.55 9.88
CA GLU A 67 12.27 14.26 8.74
C GLU A 67 11.81 14.99 7.46
N ALA A 68 12.76 15.41 6.61
CA ALA A 68 12.44 16.23 5.45
C ALA A 68 11.54 15.51 4.42
N TRP A 69 11.80 14.22 4.19
CA TRP A 69 11.08 13.44 3.17
C TRP A 69 9.59 13.26 3.49
N VAL A 70 9.18 13.34 4.75
CA VAL A 70 7.75 13.22 5.10
C VAL A 70 6.93 14.40 4.56
N LYS A 71 7.57 15.52 4.21
CA LYS A 71 6.93 16.68 3.59
C LYS A 71 6.80 16.56 2.07
N GLU A 72 7.36 15.51 1.48
CA GLU A 72 7.26 15.25 0.04
C GLU A 72 5.91 14.58 -0.26
N ARG A 73 4.99 15.37 -0.84
CA ARG A 73 3.61 14.93 -1.13
C ARG A 73 3.55 13.70 -2.03
N ASP A 74 4.45 13.59 -3.00
CA ASP A 74 4.54 12.43 -3.87
C ASP A 74 5.06 11.18 -3.17
N THR A 75 6.09 11.31 -2.34
CA THR A 75 6.62 10.21 -1.55
C THR A 75 5.52 9.61 -0.66
N VAL A 76 4.91 10.42 0.20
CA VAL A 76 3.85 9.94 1.11
C VAL A 76 2.59 9.52 0.36
N GLY A 77 2.16 10.30 -0.63
CA GLY A 77 0.98 9.98 -1.44
C GLY A 77 1.12 8.65 -2.18
N MET A 78 2.31 8.33 -2.70
CA MET A 78 2.57 7.04 -3.33
C MET A 78 2.58 5.87 -2.33
N MET A 79 3.02 6.09 -1.09
CA MET A 79 2.90 5.09 -0.01
C MET A 79 1.42 4.77 0.26
N ILE A 80 0.59 5.79 0.47
CA ILE A 80 -0.85 5.63 0.72
C ILE A 80 -1.53 4.88 -0.44
N ARG A 81 -1.22 5.25 -1.69
CA ARG A 81 -1.74 4.55 -2.89
C ARG A 81 -1.34 3.09 -2.94
N ARG A 82 -0.09 2.77 -2.59
CA ARG A 82 0.43 1.40 -2.55
C ARG A 82 -0.26 0.59 -1.46
N TRP A 83 -0.47 1.17 -0.28
CA TRP A 83 -1.18 0.50 0.80
C TRP A 83 -2.63 0.21 0.39
N ASP A 84 -3.33 1.19 -0.18
CA ASP A 84 -4.74 1.05 -0.53
C ASP A 84 -5.00 0.00 -1.63
N HIS A 85 -4.01 -0.28 -2.48
CA HIS A 85 -4.12 -1.27 -3.56
C HIS A 85 -4.53 -2.67 -3.08
N PHE A 86 -4.11 -3.07 -1.87
CA PHE A 86 -4.41 -4.37 -1.28
C PHE A 86 -5.50 -4.32 -0.20
N GLY A 87 -6.32 -3.25 -0.21
CA GLY A 87 -7.40 -3.03 0.74
C GLY A 87 -7.22 -1.71 1.49
N SER A 88 -8.24 -1.28 2.24
CA SER A 88 -8.27 0.07 2.82
C SER A 88 -7.01 0.42 3.61
N TRP A 89 -6.26 1.43 3.17
CA TRP A 89 -5.06 1.89 3.88
C TRP A 89 -5.40 2.36 5.31
N LYS A 90 -6.59 2.92 5.51
CA LYS A 90 -7.09 3.36 6.83
C LYS A 90 -7.21 2.19 7.81
N LEU A 91 -7.69 1.04 7.34
CA LEU A 91 -7.75 -0.18 8.17
C LEU A 91 -6.36 -0.72 8.48
N GLN A 92 -5.41 -0.60 7.54
CA GLN A 92 -4.02 -1.00 7.77
C GLN A 92 -3.34 -0.11 8.81
N VAL A 93 -3.55 1.21 8.76
CA VAL A 93 -3.06 2.17 9.76
C VAL A 93 -3.69 1.90 11.14
N LEU A 94 -5.00 1.67 11.20
CA LEU A 94 -5.68 1.28 12.44
C LEU A 94 -5.10 -0.03 13.01
N SER A 95 -4.88 -1.02 12.16
CA SER A 95 -4.26 -2.28 12.59
C SER A 95 -2.84 -2.07 13.11
N ALA A 96 -2.05 -1.20 12.48
CA ALA A 96 -0.70 -0.87 12.95
C ALA A 96 -0.75 -0.17 14.31
N LEU A 97 -1.68 0.76 14.52
CA LEU A 97 -1.90 1.43 15.81
C LEU A 97 -2.24 0.43 16.91
N LEU A 98 -3.15 -0.50 16.66
CA LEU A 98 -3.54 -1.49 17.65
C LEU A 98 -2.39 -2.43 18.03
N VAL A 99 -1.60 -2.90 17.05
CA VAL A 99 -0.43 -3.74 17.34
C VAL A 99 0.63 -2.94 18.08
N ASP A 100 0.89 -1.70 17.68
CA ASP A 100 1.85 -0.80 18.32
C ASP A 100 1.46 -0.50 19.78
N ALA A 101 0.15 -0.35 20.05
CA ALA A 101 -0.36 -0.20 21.41
C ALA A 101 -0.11 -1.46 22.25
N MET A 102 -0.35 -2.66 21.69
CA MET A 102 -0.11 -3.93 22.37
C MET A 102 1.38 -4.19 22.64
N GLU A 103 2.27 -3.64 21.80
CA GLU A 103 3.72 -3.80 21.93
C GLU A 103 4.35 -2.78 22.89
N GLN A 104 3.84 -1.54 22.92
CA GLN A 104 4.43 -0.45 23.71
C GLN A 104 3.77 -0.24 25.08
N LEU A 105 2.48 -0.53 25.22
CA LEU A 105 1.74 -0.27 26.45
C LEU A 105 1.58 -1.57 27.24
N GLU A 106 2.16 -1.63 28.43
CA GLU A 106 2.02 -2.80 29.33
C GLU A 106 0.57 -2.99 29.80
N GLU A 107 -0.15 -1.89 30.05
CA GLU A 107 -1.54 -1.89 30.50
C GLU A 107 -2.32 -0.70 29.93
N TRP A 108 -3.52 -0.95 29.42
CA TRP A 108 -4.46 0.11 29.05
C TRP A 108 -5.38 0.45 30.22
N LYS A 109 -5.20 1.63 30.82
CA LYS A 109 -6.01 2.11 31.94
C LYS A 109 -7.18 2.96 31.44
N GLU A 110 -8.29 2.93 32.18
CA GLU A 110 -9.50 3.72 31.89
C GLU A 110 -9.24 5.23 32.09
N GLN A 111 -8.47 5.58 33.11
CA GLN A 111 -7.96 6.94 33.30
C GLN A 111 -6.65 7.06 32.55
N SER A 112 -6.59 7.99 31.59
CA SER A 112 -5.41 8.12 30.74
C SER A 112 -4.17 8.46 31.56
N THR A 113 -3.11 7.69 31.34
CA THR A 113 -1.77 8.03 31.81
C THR A 113 -1.10 8.97 30.81
N LYS A 114 -0.07 9.69 31.27
CA LYS A 114 0.76 10.50 30.38
C LYS A 114 1.34 9.67 29.22
N GLU A 115 1.69 8.41 29.48
CA GLU A 115 2.20 7.49 28.46
C GLU A 115 1.14 7.18 27.39
N GLN A 116 -0.10 6.88 27.79
CA GLN A 116 -1.21 6.68 26.86
C GLN A 116 -1.52 7.95 26.04
N ASP A 117 -1.48 9.11 26.68
CA ASP A 117 -1.68 10.41 26.02
C ASP A 117 -0.55 10.72 25.02
N ASP A 118 0.71 10.44 25.40
CA ASP A 118 1.88 10.59 24.55
C ASP A 118 1.83 9.66 23.33
N PHE A 119 1.44 8.40 23.55
CA PHE A 119 1.23 7.41 22.49
C PHE A 119 0.15 7.85 21.49
N LEU A 120 -1.03 8.25 21.99
CA LEU A 120 -2.13 8.69 21.13
C LEU A 120 -1.78 9.96 20.37
N ARG A 121 -1.05 10.89 21.01
CA ARG A 121 -0.60 12.12 20.36
C ARG A 121 0.38 11.83 19.21
N ASP A 122 1.28 10.87 19.35
CA ASP A 122 2.19 10.48 18.27
C ASP A 122 1.41 9.95 17.04
N TRP A 123 0.36 9.16 17.26
CA TRP A 123 -0.51 8.69 16.19
C TRP A 123 -1.39 9.80 15.61
N GLN A 124 -1.89 10.71 16.44
CA GLN A 124 -2.64 11.88 15.99
C GLN A 124 -1.76 12.77 15.10
N ASN A 125 -0.50 13.02 15.49
CA ASN A 125 0.45 13.79 14.69
C ASN A 125 0.67 13.19 13.30
N LEU A 126 0.72 11.86 13.19
CA LEU A 126 0.77 11.19 11.89
C LEU A 126 -0.48 11.50 11.06
N LEU A 127 -1.68 11.35 11.63
CA LEU A 127 -2.93 11.57 10.90
C LEU A 127 -3.09 13.03 10.47
N ASP A 128 -2.77 13.97 11.37
CA ASP A 128 -2.79 15.40 11.08
C ASP A 128 -1.81 15.74 9.96
N HIS A 129 -0.59 15.19 10.00
CA HIS A 129 0.40 15.34 8.93
C HIS A 129 -0.11 14.86 7.57
N LEU A 130 -0.83 13.73 7.52
CA LEU A 130 -1.43 13.24 6.26
C LEU A 130 -2.53 14.16 5.72
N VAL A 131 -3.30 14.78 6.62
CA VAL A 131 -4.34 15.77 6.26
C VAL A 131 -3.69 17.05 5.76
N GLU A 132 -2.70 17.58 6.48
CA GLU A 132 -1.97 18.80 6.12
C GLU A 132 -1.24 18.67 4.76
N LEU A 133 -0.71 17.48 4.47
CA LEU A 133 -0.05 17.19 3.20
C LEU A 133 -1.03 16.94 2.04
N ASP A 134 -2.34 16.87 2.31
CA ASP A 134 -3.40 16.59 1.34
C ASP A 134 -3.16 15.28 0.57
N VAL A 135 -2.92 14.18 1.31
CA VAL A 135 -2.67 12.85 0.73
C VAL A 135 -3.66 11.77 1.20
N VAL A 136 -4.60 12.11 2.08
CA VAL A 136 -5.64 11.18 2.60
C VAL A 136 -6.43 10.53 1.46
N ASP A 137 -6.72 11.30 0.42
CA ASP A 137 -7.46 10.85 -0.77
C ASP A 137 -6.56 10.50 -1.97
N ALA A 138 -5.24 10.36 -1.75
CA ALA A 138 -4.30 9.99 -2.80
C ALA A 138 -4.70 8.73 -3.61
N PRO A 139 -5.30 7.67 -3.03
CA PRO A 139 -5.81 6.51 -3.79
C PRO A 139 -6.90 6.86 -4.81
N ASN A 140 -7.73 7.86 -4.51
CA ASN A 140 -8.86 8.28 -5.33
C ASN A 140 -8.44 9.23 -6.47
N ILE A 141 -7.21 9.72 -6.47
CA ILE A 141 -6.68 10.57 -7.54
C ILE A 141 -6.54 9.73 -8.81
N LYS A 142 -7.26 10.12 -9.86
CA LYS A 142 -7.16 9.51 -11.19
C LYS A 142 -5.84 9.91 -11.83
N ARG A 143 -5.13 8.94 -12.43
CA ARG A 143 -3.90 9.20 -13.18
C ARG A 143 -4.23 10.13 -14.36
N LEU A 144 -3.47 11.21 -14.49
CA LEU A 144 -3.55 12.14 -15.62
C LEU A 144 -3.02 11.50 -16.91
N VAL A 145 -2.00 10.64 -16.78
CA VAL A 145 -1.34 9.94 -17.87
C VAL A 145 -1.68 8.46 -17.83
N ASP A 146 -2.20 7.92 -18.93
CA ASP A 146 -2.32 6.48 -19.15
C ASP A 146 -1.15 5.92 -19.99
N GLY A 147 -1.00 4.59 -20.04
CA GLY A 147 0.11 3.95 -20.75
C GLY A 147 0.10 4.20 -22.26
N ARG A 148 -1.07 4.42 -22.88
CA ARG A 148 -1.19 4.69 -24.31
C ARG A 148 -0.77 6.12 -24.64
N ALA A 149 -1.25 7.08 -23.85
CA ALA A 149 -0.88 8.49 -23.94
C ALA A 149 0.62 8.67 -23.72
N LEU A 150 1.19 8.00 -22.70
CA LEU A 150 2.64 8.02 -22.44
C LEU A 150 3.44 7.46 -23.62
N SER A 151 3.05 6.29 -24.13
CA SER A 151 3.71 5.64 -25.27
C SER A 151 3.66 6.51 -26.52
N LYS A 152 2.51 7.15 -26.79
CA LYS A 152 2.34 8.10 -27.90
C LYS A 152 3.22 9.34 -27.74
N ALA A 153 3.31 9.90 -26.54
CA ALA A 153 4.11 11.09 -26.25
C ALA A 153 5.63 10.83 -26.32
N LEU A 154 6.05 9.60 -26.03
CA LEU A 154 7.44 9.16 -26.11
C LEU A 154 7.82 8.57 -27.49
N GLY A 155 6.85 8.22 -28.33
CA GLY A 155 7.09 7.65 -29.65
C GLY A 155 7.54 6.19 -29.64
N ILE A 156 7.29 5.46 -28.56
CA ILE A 156 7.74 4.07 -28.34
C ILE A 156 6.59 3.15 -27.97
N LYS A 157 6.77 1.84 -28.18
CA LYS A 157 5.77 0.83 -27.79
C LYS A 157 5.79 0.60 -26.27
N PRO A 158 4.63 0.36 -25.62
CA PRO A 158 4.57 -0.03 -24.22
C PRO A 158 5.40 -1.28 -23.94
N GLY A 159 5.98 -1.37 -22.74
CA GLY A 159 6.80 -2.51 -22.32
C GLY A 159 6.97 -2.59 -20.81
N VAL A 160 7.96 -3.37 -20.35
CA VAL A 160 8.24 -3.58 -18.91
C VAL A 160 8.52 -2.27 -18.17
N TRP A 161 9.04 -1.25 -18.87
CA TRP A 161 9.30 0.09 -18.33
C TRP A 161 8.02 0.90 -18.02
N THR A 162 6.89 0.58 -18.65
CA THR A 162 5.68 1.42 -18.61
C THR A 162 5.09 1.55 -17.21
N GLY A 163 5.14 0.49 -16.39
CA GLY A 163 4.64 0.55 -15.00
C GLY A 163 5.42 1.57 -14.16
N LYS A 164 6.77 1.46 -14.15
CA LYS A 164 7.64 2.39 -13.41
C LYS A 164 7.49 3.82 -13.92
N ALA A 165 7.37 4.01 -15.23
CA ALA A 165 7.17 5.33 -15.81
C ALA A 165 5.81 5.95 -15.44
N LEU A 166 4.74 5.15 -15.36
CA LEU A 166 3.45 5.64 -14.88
C LEU A 166 3.49 6.04 -13.41
N ASP A 167 4.30 5.39 -12.59
CA ASP A 167 4.50 5.77 -11.19
C ASP A 167 5.30 7.08 -11.06
N VAL A 168 6.26 7.34 -11.95
CA VAL A 168 6.90 8.66 -12.07
C VAL A 168 5.87 9.72 -12.45
N CYS A 169 5.00 9.47 -13.44
CA CYS A 169 3.93 10.41 -13.78
C CYS A 169 2.98 10.68 -12.59
N MET A 170 2.63 9.64 -11.83
CA MET A 170 1.76 9.77 -10.65
C MET A 170 2.45 10.59 -9.54
N GLY A 171 3.73 10.36 -9.30
CA GLY A 171 4.52 11.16 -8.36
C GLY A 171 4.57 12.63 -8.79
N TRP A 172 4.84 12.91 -10.06
CA TRP A 172 4.79 14.28 -10.55
C TRP A 172 3.40 14.92 -10.38
N GLN A 173 2.31 14.19 -10.63
CA GLN A 173 0.95 14.68 -10.43
C GLN A 173 0.65 14.97 -8.94
N LEU A 174 1.19 14.16 -8.02
CA LEU A 174 1.09 14.42 -6.59
C LEU A 174 1.90 15.66 -6.17
N ARG A 175 2.97 16.02 -6.86
CA ARG A 175 3.65 17.31 -6.63
C ARG A 175 2.92 18.50 -7.24
N ASN A 176 2.11 18.28 -8.27
CA ASN A 176 1.45 19.33 -9.07
C ASN A 176 -0.08 19.10 -9.14
N PRO A 177 -0.82 19.23 -8.01
CA PRO A 177 -2.24 18.84 -7.94
C PRO A 177 -3.17 19.61 -8.89
N ASN A 178 -2.82 20.85 -9.23
CA ASN A 178 -3.65 21.72 -10.08
C ASN A 178 -3.30 21.60 -11.57
N GLU A 179 -2.26 20.84 -11.91
CA GLU A 179 -1.82 20.70 -13.29
C GLU A 179 -2.69 19.69 -14.04
N THR A 180 -3.06 20.08 -15.25
CA THR A 180 -3.95 19.30 -16.12
C THR A 180 -3.28 18.89 -17.43
N ASP A 181 -2.12 19.46 -17.73
CA ASP A 181 -1.30 19.04 -18.86
C ASP A 181 -0.39 17.85 -18.50
N ILE A 182 -0.33 16.87 -19.40
CA ILE A 182 0.55 15.71 -19.29
C ILE A 182 2.01 16.03 -19.62
N ALA A 183 2.29 17.18 -20.25
CA ALA A 183 3.63 17.51 -20.73
C ALA A 183 4.70 17.47 -19.63
N GLY A 184 4.40 18.03 -18.45
CA GLY A 184 5.35 18.03 -17.34
C GLY A 184 5.65 16.63 -16.79
N ALA A 185 4.63 15.78 -16.67
CA ALA A 185 4.80 14.38 -16.29
C ALA A 185 5.64 13.60 -17.32
N VAL A 186 5.39 13.80 -18.60
CA VAL A 186 6.15 13.16 -19.69
C VAL A 186 7.61 13.61 -19.68
N GLU A 187 7.87 14.89 -19.41
CA GLU A 187 9.23 15.42 -19.32
C GLU A 187 10.01 14.83 -18.15
N GLU A 188 9.36 14.59 -17.00
CA GLU A 188 10.00 13.87 -15.90
C GLU A 188 10.36 12.43 -16.26
N VAL A 189 9.51 11.73 -17.00
CA VAL A 189 9.84 10.40 -17.52
C VAL A 189 11.03 10.45 -18.48
N ARG A 190 11.11 11.48 -19.34
CA ARG A 190 12.25 11.68 -20.24
C ARG A 190 13.56 11.89 -19.49
N LYS A 191 13.54 12.65 -18.38
CA LYS A 191 14.73 12.86 -17.53
C LYS A 191 15.21 11.58 -16.85
N LYS A 192 14.30 10.65 -16.52
CA LYS A 192 14.60 9.38 -15.86
C LYS A 192 14.71 8.19 -16.83
N LYS A 193 14.89 8.44 -18.13
CA LYS A 193 14.82 7.39 -19.15
C LYS A 193 15.80 6.24 -18.94
N ASP A 194 17.02 6.54 -18.50
CA ASP A 194 18.09 5.56 -18.33
C ASP A 194 17.80 4.67 -17.11
N GLU A 195 17.34 5.26 -16.01
CA GLU A 195 16.91 4.55 -14.79
C GLU A 195 15.71 3.64 -15.05
N LEU A 196 14.82 4.07 -15.93
CA LEU A 196 13.60 3.35 -16.30
C LEU A 196 13.84 2.30 -17.40
N GLY A 197 15.02 2.26 -18.01
CA GLY A 197 15.36 1.34 -19.11
C GLY A 197 14.53 1.59 -20.36
N ILE A 198 14.20 2.86 -20.64
CA ILE A 198 13.37 3.24 -21.78
C ILE A 198 14.25 3.32 -23.04
N PRO A 199 13.89 2.62 -24.14
CA PRO A 199 14.69 2.60 -25.35
C PRO A 199 14.41 3.84 -26.23
N ILE A 200 14.83 5.03 -25.78
CA ILE A 200 14.71 6.32 -26.49
C ILE A 200 16.02 7.09 -26.62
#